data_AF-A0A1Q3ZHR5-F1
#
_entry.id   AF-A0A1Q3ZHR5-F1
#
_cell.length_a   1.000
_cell.length_b   1.000
_cell.length_c   1.000
_cell.angle_alpha   90.00
_cell.angle_beta   90.00
_cell.angle_gamma   90.00
#
_symmetry.space_group_name_H-M   'P 1'
#
loop_
_entity.id
_entity.type
_entity.pdbx_description
1 polymer ?
#
loop_
_entity_poly.entity_id
_entity_poly.type
_entity_poly.pdbx_seq_one_letter_code
_entity_poly.pdbx_strand_id
1 'polypeptide(L)'
;MEQLKIQIPEGFQVDSFNTESGVIKFKPKSLPLVGRIKTFEEVCKEMSQDPKDYEITSDNPRIAARQALDRVLLICELFQKEAEELDPNNTNQRKWFPWFDLEISPANPSGFRFLGSDYSNAHTRSVLGPLLWLPSEEVTDYVGRTFEGEFKNVIILKKK
;
A
#
# COMPACT_ATOMS: atom_id res chain seq x y z
N MET A 1 -26.43 -17.88 -22.39
CA MET A 1 -26.13 -17.77 -20.95
C MET A 1 -27.14 -16.81 -20.36
N GLU A 2 -27.92 -17.25 -19.38
CA GLU A 2 -28.82 -16.37 -18.63
C GLU A 2 -28.01 -15.68 -17.53
N GLN A 3 -28.19 -14.37 -17.35
CA GLN A 3 -27.48 -13.58 -16.34
C GLN A 3 -28.49 -12.93 -15.40
N LEU A 4 -28.21 -12.99 -14.09
CA LEU A 4 -28.98 -12.29 -13.07
C LEU A 4 -28.19 -11.06 -12.62
N LYS A 5 -28.73 -9.86 -12.89
CA LYS A 5 -28.16 -8.60 -12.40
C LYS A 5 -28.80 -8.25 -11.06
N ILE A 6 -28.02 -8.27 -9.98
CA ILE A 6 -28.43 -7.79 -8.66
C ILE A 6 -27.87 -6.39 -8.38
N GLN A 7 -28.62 -5.58 -7.64
CA GLN A 7 -28.08 -4.34 -7.06
C GLN A 7 -27.46 -4.68 -5.70
N ILE A 8 -26.17 -4.40 -5.54
CA ILE A 8 -25.50 -4.55 -4.26
C ILE A 8 -25.88 -3.34 -3.40
N PRO A 9 -26.39 -3.54 -2.17
CA PRO A 9 -26.72 -2.43 -1.27
C PRO A 9 -25.50 -1.53 -1.03
N GLU A 10 -25.74 -0.21 -0.94
CA GLU A 10 -24.69 0.76 -0.67
C GLU A 10 -23.99 0.44 0.66
N GLY A 11 -22.65 0.42 0.66
CA GLY A 11 -21.86 0.05 1.83
C GLY A 11 -21.73 -1.45 2.08
N PHE A 12 -22.15 -2.31 1.15
CA PHE A 12 -21.98 -3.75 1.22
C PHE A 12 -21.21 -4.30 0.01
N GLN A 13 -20.61 -5.47 0.18
CA GLN A 13 -19.99 -6.27 -0.88
C GLN A 13 -20.46 -7.72 -0.80
N VAL A 14 -20.42 -8.45 -1.91
CA VAL A 14 -20.76 -9.88 -1.93
C VAL A 14 -19.74 -10.64 -1.09
N ASP A 15 -20.21 -11.40 -0.11
CA ASP A 15 -19.38 -12.25 0.73
C ASP A 15 -19.33 -13.68 0.18
N SER A 16 -20.49 -14.27 -0.07
CA SER A 16 -20.58 -15.64 -0.60
C SER A 16 -21.90 -15.87 -1.35
N PHE A 17 -21.88 -16.77 -2.33
CA PHE A 17 -23.06 -17.25 -3.04
C PHE A 17 -23.24 -18.75 -2.81
N ASN A 18 -24.42 -19.15 -2.35
CA ASN A 18 -24.79 -20.55 -2.21
C ASN A 18 -25.51 -21.03 -3.48
N THR A 19 -24.89 -21.96 -4.21
CA THR A 19 -25.36 -22.47 -5.50
C THR A 19 -26.60 -23.35 -5.41
N GLU A 20 -26.87 -23.99 -4.27
CA GLU A 20 -28.00 -24.90 -4.06
C GLU A 20 -29.29 -24.15 -3.69
N SER A 21 -29.16 -23.09 -2.87
CA SER A 21 -30.29 -22.30 -2.38
C SER A 21 -30.49 -20.97 -3.11
N GLY A 22 -29.52 -20.55 -3.92
CA GLY A 22 -29.55 -19.26 -4.62
C GLY A 22 -29.33 -18.04 -3.70
N VAL A 23 -28.95 -18.25 -2.43
CA VAL A 23 -28.78 -17.17 -1.45
C VAL A 23 -27.41 -16.49 -1.62
N ILE A 24 -27.42 -15.17 -1.75
CA ILE A 24 -26.23 -14.31 -1.73
C ILE A 24 -26.12 -13.66 -0.35
N LYS A 25 -24.99 -13.85 0.32
CA LYS A 25 -24.66 -13.13 1.56
C LYS A 25 -23.84 -11.90 1.23
N PHE A 26 -24.18 -10.79 1.87
CA PHE A 26 -23.43 -9.55 1.80
C PHE A 26 -22.70 -9.32 3.13
N LYS A 27 -21.50 -8.77 3.05
CA LYS A 27 -20.79 -8.23 4.22
C LYS A 27 -20.66 -6.72 4.09
N PRO A 28 -20.59 -5.98 5.20
CA PRO A 28 -20.25 -4.56 5.15
C PRO A 28 -18.95 -4.36 4.35
N LYS A 29 -18.95 -3.36 3.48
CA LYS A 29 -17.73 -2.86 2.87
C LYS A 29 -16.90 -2.27 3.99
N SER A 30 -15.68 -2.76 4.17
CA SER A 30 -14.75 -2.20 5.15
C SER A 30 -14.59 -0.70 4.89
N LEU A 31 -14.52 0.09 5.95
CA LEU A 31 -14.17 1.50 5.83
C LEU A 31 -12.85 1.63 5.06
N PRO A 32 -12.73 2.62 4.15
CA PRO A 32 -11.48 2.88 3.47
C PRO A 32 -10.33 2.97 4.47
N LEU A 33 -9.20 2.34 4.13
CA LEU A 33 -7.96 2.43 4.87
C LEU A 33 -7.42 3.87 4.83
N VAL A 34 -7.60 4.53 3.69
CA VAL A 34 -7.32 5.96 3.50
C VAL A 34 -8.10 6.79 4.52
N GLY A 35 -7.39 7.63 5.26
CA GLY A 35 -7.93 8.46 6.33
C GLY A 35 -8.12 7.74 7.68
N ARG A 36 -8.19 6.40 7.69
CA ARG A 36 -8.35 5.57 8.90
C ARG A 36 -7.02 5.14 9.48
N ILE A 37 -6.14 4.56 8.66
CA ILE A 37 -4.84 4.03 9.10
C ILE A 37 -3.79 5.14 8.95
N LYS A 38 -3.16 5.56 10.05
CA LYS A 38 -2.24 6.72 10.09
C LYS A 38 -0.86 6.38 10.65
N THR A 39 -0.74 5.25 11.34
CA THR A 39 0.48 4.82 12.03
C THR A 39 0.81 3.38 11.66
N PHE A 40 2.08 3.01 11.79
CA PHE A 40 2.49 1.64 11.51
C PHE A 40 1.91 0.65 12.52
N GLU A 41 1.71 1.08 13.77
CA GLU A 41 1.07 0.27 14.81
C GLU A 41 -0.38 -0.06 14.45
N GLU A 42 -1.10 0.87 13.82
CA GLU A 42 -2.44 0.61 13.27
C GLU A 42 -2.38 -0.37 12.08
N VAL A 43 -1.34 -0.31 11.25
CA VAL A 43 -1.10 -1.29 10.17
C VAL A 43 -0.92 -2.69 10.77
N CYS A 44 -0.04 -2.84 11.76
CA CYS A 44 0.16 -4.11 12.47
C CYS A 44 -1.14 -4.63 13.08
N LYS A 45 -1.91 -3.77 13.76
CA LYS A 45 -3.20 -4.14 14.35
C LYS A 45 -4.19 -4.64 13.30
N GLU A 46 -4.28 -3.97 12.16
CA GLU A 46 -5.18 -4.36 11.07
C GLU A 46 -4.74 -5.69 10.42
N MET A 47 -3.44 -5.95 10.38
CA MET A 47 -2.83 -7.15 9.82
C MET A 47 -2.68 -8.30 10.84
N SER A 48 -3.14 -8.12 12.08
CA SER A 48 -2.94 -9.07 13.19
C SER A 48 -1.47 -9.44 13.44
N GLN A 49 -0.57 -8.46 13.33
CA GLN A 49 0.87 -8.60 13.58
C GLN A 49 1.27 -7.90 14.89
N ASP A 50 2.34 -8.35 15.56
CA ASP A 50 2.93 -7.64 16.69
C ASP A 50 3.91 -6.56 16.17
N PRO A 51 3.71 -5.25 16.49
CA PRO A 51 4.65 -4.20 16.10
C PRO A 51 6.10 -4.46 16.54
N LYS A 52 6.32 -5.24 17.61
CA LYS A 52 7.65 -5.58 18.11
C LYS A 52 8.48 -6.40 17.13
N ASP A 53 7.82 -7.20 16.30
CA ASP A 53 8.50 -8.01 15.27
C ASP A 53 9.11 -7.14 14.16
N TYR A 54 8.74 -5.86 14.11
CA TYR A 54 9.18 -4.88 13.11
C TYR A 54 9.96 -3.71 13.72
N GLU A 55 10.50 -3.88 14.93
CA GLU A 55 11.38 -2.88 15.55
C GLU A 55 12.71 -2.78 14.80
N ILE A 56 13.13 -1.55 14.53
CA ILE A 56 14.45 -1.26 13.95
C ILE A 56 15.45 -1.21 15.10
N THR A 57 16.15 -2.31 15.34
CA THR A 57 17.01 -2.52 16.52
C THR A 57 18.50 -2.37 16.24
N SER A 58 18.91 -2.31 14.97
CA SER A 58 20.33 -2.26 14.60
C SER A 58 20.81 -0.86 14.26
N ASP A 59 21.95 -0.45 14.83
CA ASP A 59 22.67 0.76 14.41
C ASP A 59 23.46 0.56 13.09
N ASN A 60 23.47 -0.66 12.54
CA ASN A 60 24.07 -0.91 11.24
C ASN A 60 23.13 -0.42 10.13
N PRO A 61 23.52 0.56 9.31
CA PRO A 61 22.61 1.17 8.32
C PRO A 61 21.99 0.16 7.35
N ARG A 62 22.72 -0.91 6.99
CA ARG A 62 22.23 -1.94 6.06
C ARG A 62 21.22 -2.88 6.71
N ILE A 63 21.39 -3.19 8.00
CA ILE A 63 20.44 -4.04 8.74
C ILE A 63 19.19 -3.21 9.06
N ALA A 64 19.36 -1.97 9.50
CA ALA A 64 18.27 -1.04 9.75
C ALA A 64 17.39 -0.83 8.51
N ALA A 65 18.00 -0.63 7.34
CA ALA A 65 17.26 -0.46 6.08
C ALA A 65 16.45 -1.71 5.69
N ARG A 66 16.94 -2.92 6.01
CA ARG A 66 16.17 -4.17 5.78
C ARG A 66 14.96 -4.25 6.71
N GLN A 67 15.14 -3.98 8.00
CA GLN A 67 14.04 -3.93 8.97
C GLN A 67 13.00 -2.85 8.60
N ALA A 68 13.45 -1.70 8.10
CA ALA A 68 12.58 -0.65 7.59
C ALA A 68 11.84 -1.10 6.31
N LEU A 69 12.48 -1.88 5.44
CA LEU A 69 11.83 -2.41 4.23
C LEU A 69 10.67 -3.34 4.61
N ASP A 70 10.85 -4.20 5.61
CA ASP A 70 9.78 -5.09 6.08
C ASP A 70 8.54 -4.30 6.55
N ARG A 71 8.74 -3.15 7.20
CA ARG A 71 7.66 -2.23 7.59
C ARG A 71 6.94 -1.66 6.37
N VAL A 72 7.70 -1.15 5.39
CA VAL A 72 7.14 -0.60 4.14
C VAL A 72 6.37 -1.66 3.34
N LEU A 73 6.88 -2.89 3.28
CA LEU A 73 6.22 -4.01 2.62
C LEU A 73 4.88 -4.32 3.28
N LEU A 74 4.82 -4.36 4.61
CA LEU A 74 3.57 -4.62 5.33
C LEU A 74 2.54 -3.49 5.13
N ILE A 75 3.00 -2.23 5.09
CA ILE A 75 2.14 -1.08 4.74
C ILE A 75 1.54 -1.30 3.34
N CYS A 76 2.38 -1.53 2.33
CA CYS A 76 1.92 -1.73 0.97
C CYS A 76 0.95 -2.92 0.88
N GLU A 77 1.28 -4.06 1.49
CA GLU A 77 0.42 -5.25 1.51
C GLU A 77 -0.96 -4.96 2.10
N LEU A 78 -1.04 -4.20 3.19
CA LEU A 78 -2.32 -3.81 3.78
C LEU A 78 -3.16 -2.99 2.79
N PHE A 79 -2.58 -1.95 2.18
CA PHE A 79 -3.30 -1.07 1.25
C PHE A 79 -3.62 -1.74 -0.09
N GLN A 80 -2.87 -2.76 -0.50
CA GLN A 80 -3.19 -3.59 -1.66
C GLN A 80 -4.49 -4.38 -1.48
N LYS A 81 -4.96 -4.63 -0.25
CA LYS A 81 -6.26 -5.29 0.01
C LYS A 81 -7.47 -4.48 -0.48
N GLU A 82 -7.30 -3.20 -0.80
CA GLU A 82 -8.34 -2.38 -1.43
C GLU A 82 -8.44 -2.60 -2.96
N ALA A 83 -7.47 -3.30 -3.55
CA ALA A 83 -7.50 -3.67 -4.97
C ALA A 83 -8.40 -4.88 -5.22
N GLU A 84 -9.11 -4.89 -6.35
CA GLU A 84 -9.86 -6.08 -6.80
C GLU A 84 -8.90 -7.20 -7.25
N GLU A 85 -7.79 -6.86 -7.91
CA GLU A 85 -6.62 -7.72 -8.17
C GLU A 85 -5.47 -6.87 -8.75
N LEU A 86 -4.25 -6.98 -8.24
CA LEU A 86 -3.06 -6.36 -8.87
C LEU A 86 -2.32 -7.41 -9.69
N ASP A 87 -2.53 -7.39 -11.01
CA ASP A 87 -1.87 -8.33 -11.93
C ASP A 87 -0.58 -7.70 -12.50
N PRO A 88 0.61 -8.27 -12.19
CA PRO A 88 1.86 -7.78 -12.74
C PRO A 88 1.94 -7.86 -14.27
N ASN A 89 1.19 -8.75 -14.89
CA ASN A 89 1.17 -8.96 -16.33
C ASN A 89 0.08 -8.17 -17.05
N ASN A 90 -0.86 -7.55 -16.31
CA ASN A 90 -1.89 -6.73 -16.91
C ASN A 90 -1.33 -5.35 -17.29
N THR A 91 -1.28 -5.08 -18.59
CA THR A 91 -0.66 -3.89 -19.17
C THR A 91 -1.59 -2.69 -19.23
N ASN A 92 -2.89 -2.93 -19.07
CA ASN A 92 -3.91 -1.91 -18.95
C ASN A 92 -4.07 -1.42 -17.50
N GLN A 93 -3.45 -2.09 -16.54
CA GLN A 93 -3.45 -1.70 -15.14
C GLN A 93 -2.28 -0.76 -14.83
N ARG A 94 -2.60 0.44 -14.32
CA ARG A 94 -1.61 1.35 -13.74
C ARG A 94 -1.11 0.78 -12.42
N LYS A 95 0.21 0.71 -12.27
CA LYS A 95 0.88 0.20 -11.07
C LYS A 95 1.50 1.38 -10.33
N TRP A 96 0.75 1.93 -9.38
CA TRP A 96 1.13 3.16 -8.70
C TRP A 96 2.14 2.92 -7.60
N PHE A 97 3.01 3.90 -7.36
CA PHE A 97 4.00 3.88 -6.29
C PHE A 97 4.38 5.31 -5.86
N PRO A 98 4.76 5.50 -4.59
CA PRO A 98 5.14 6.82 -4.10
C PRO A 98 6.52 7.23 -4.64
N TRP A 99 6.64 8.49 -5.05
CA TRP A 99 7.88 9.09 -5.52
C TRP A 99 8.37 10.15 -4.51
N PHE A 100 9.68 10.12 -4.24
CA PHE A 100 10.30 10.98 -3.22
C PHE A 100 11.36 11.88 -3.82
N ASP A 101 11.38 13.13 -3.36
CA ASP A 101 12.38 14.13 -3.69
C ASP A 101 13.50 14.11 -2.65
N LEU A 102 14.71 13.76 -3.10
CA LEU A 102 15.93 13.63 -2.31
C LEU A 102 16.82 14.87 -2.38
N GLU A 103 16.47 15.86 -3.20
CA GLU A 103 17.30 17.03 -3.43
C GLU A 103 17.21 18.01 -2.27
N ILE A 104 18.36 18.43 -1.75
CA ILE A 104 18.41 19.52 -0.76
C ILE A 104 18.18 20.84 -1.51
N SER A 105 17.11 21.53 -1.17
CA SER A 105 16.78 22.84 -1.71
C SER A 105 16.11 23.71 -0.63
N PRO A 106 15.95 25.03 -0.84
CA PRO A 106 15.17 25.86 0.08
C PRO A 106 13.74 25.35 0.32
N ALA A 107 13.15 24.64 -0.66
CA ALA A 107 11.83 24.03 -0.55
C ALA A 107 11.85 22.60 0.05
N ASN A 108 13.03 21.97 0.14
CA ASN A 108 13.24 20.64 0.73
C ASN A 108 14.53 20.63 1.59
N PRO A 109 14.54 21.37 2.72
CA PRO A 109 15.75 21.49 3.54
C PRO A 109 16.16 20.17 4.20
N SER A 110 15.24 19.21 4.35
CA SER A 110 15.47 17.88 4.91
C SER A 110 16.15 16.91 3.94
N GLY A 111 16.21 17.23 2.65
CA GLY A 111 16.71 16.33 1.59
C GLY A 111 15.90 15.04 1.44
N PHE A 112 14.65 15.05 1.91
CA PHE A 112 13.70 13.96 1.75
C PHE A 112 12.30 14.50 2.00
N ARG A 113 11.44 14.35 0.99
CA ARG A 113 10.00 14.59 1.10
C ARG A 113 9.25 13.75 0.07
N PHE A 114 7.99 13.44 0.35
CA PHE A 114 7.07 12.92 -0.65
C PHE A 114 6.83 13.98 -1.73
N LEU A 115 7.07 13.63 -3.00
CA LEU A 115 6.87 14.54 -4.14
C LEU A 115 5.48 14.34 -4.77
N GLY A 116 5.06 13.09 -4.91
CA GLY A 116 3.82 12.72 -5.57
C GLY A 116 3.82 11.22 -5.89
N SER A 117 2.74 10.76 -6.52
CA SER A 117 2.63 9.39 -7.00
C SER A 117 3.03 9.29 -8.47
N ASP A 118 3.69 8.20 -8.83
CA ASP A 118 3.96 7.85 -10.23
C ASP A 118 3.43 6.43 -10.50
N TYR A 119 3.36 6.03 -11.77
CA TYR A 119 2.92 4.70 -12.15
C TYR A 119 3.75 4.10 -13.27
N SER A 120 3.87 2.78 -13.26
CA SER A 120 4.43 2.04 -14.39
C SER A 120 3.34 1.33 -15.18
N ASN A 121 3.47 1.37 -16.50
CA ASN A 121 2.74 0.47 -17.40
C ASN A 121 3.54 -0.83 -17.51
N ALA A 122 2.88 -1.99 -17.48
CA ALA A 122 3.53 -3.31 -17.39
C ALA A 122 4.52 -3.65 -18.54
N HIS A 123 4.60 -2.84 -19.59
CA HIS A 123 5.47 -3.04 -20.74
C HIS A 123 6.76 -2.22 -20.77
N THR A 124 7.02 -1.34 -19.80
CA THR A 124 8.06 -0.34 -20.04
C THR A 124 9.16 -0.27 -19.01
N ARG A 125 8.90 -0.40 -17.71
CA ARG A 125 9.95 -0.25 -16.69
C ARG A 125 9.60 -1.00 -15.40
N SER A 126 10.47 -1.93 -14.98
CA SER A 126 10.44 -2.51 -13.62
C SER A 126 11.01 -1.50 -12.61
N VAL A 127 10.36 -0.33 -12.47
CA VAL A 127 10.85 0.76 -11.60
C VAL A 127 10.78 0.32 -10.13
N LEU A 128 9.68 -0.33 -9.75
CA LEU A 128 9.47 -0.93 -8.45
C LEU A 128 8.69 -2.24 -8.64
N GLY A 129 9.06 -3.29 -7.90
CA GLY A 129 8.42 -4.61 -8.00
C GLY A 129 6.99 -4.62 -7.45
N PRO A 130 6.23 -5.72 -7.68
CA PRO A 130 4.81 -5.82 -7.30
C PRO A 130 4.52 -5.56 -5.83
N LEU A 131 5.49 -5.85 -4.97
CA LEU A 131 5.41 -5.69 -3.53
C LEU A 131 5.20 -4.24 -3.07
N LEU A 132 5.52 -3.26 -3.91
CA LEU A 132 5.41 -1.83 -3.57
C LEU A 132 4.32 -1.12 -4.37
N TRP A 133 3.53 -1.85 -5.16
CA TRP A 133 2.44 -1.24 -5.92
C TRP A 133 1.24 -0.96 -5.04
N LEU A 134 0.52 0.10 -5.38
CA LEU A 134 -0.70 0.52 -4.72
C LEU A 134 -1.84 0.66 -5.74
N PRO A 135 -3.10 0.49 -5.31
CA PRO A 135 -4.24 0.32 -6.21
C PRO A 135 -4.60 1.57 -7.02
N SER A 136 -4.32 2.76 -6.50
CA SER A 136 -4.68 4.03 -7.12
C SER A 136 -3.74 5.15 -6.73
N GLU A 137 -3.76 6.24 -7.49
CA GLU A 137 -3.04 7.48 -7.19
C GLU A 137 -3.41 8.02 -5.80
N GLU A 138 -4.71 8.03 -5.46
CA GLU A 138 -5.20 8.52 -4.17
C GLU A 138 -4.63 7.73 -2.99
N VAL A 139 -4.65 6.39 -3.08
CA VAL A 139 -4.08 5.52 -2.05
C VAL A 139 -2.57 5.71 -1.97
N THR A 140 -1.91 5.89 -3.12
CA THR A 140 -0.46 6.10 -3.19
C THR A 140 -0.04 7.43 -2.58
N ASP A 141 -0.77 8.51 -2.87
CA ASP A 141 -0.55 9.82 -2.27
C ASP A 141 -0.76 9.77 -0.76
N TYR A 142 -1.81 9.09 -0.31
CA TYR A 142 -2.09 8.93 1.11
C TYR A 142 -0.97 8.15 1.80
N VAL A 143 -0.56 7.00 1.26
CA VAL A 143 0.50 6.16 1.83
C VAL A 143 1.84 6.89 1.84
N GLY A 144 2.23 7.52 0.72
CA GLY A 144 3.49 8.23 0.58
C GLY A 144 3.62 9.42 1.53
N ARG A 145 2.54 10.17 1.76
CA ARG A 145 2.51 11.27 2.74
C ARG A 145 2.46 10.78 4.18
N THR A 146 1.59 9.82 4.48
CA THR A 146 1.34 9.36 5.86
C THR A 146 2.52 8.61 6.42
N PHE A 147 3.17 7.76 5.61
CA PHE A 147 4.28 6.91 6.02
C PHE A 147 5.63 7.38 5.48
N GLU A 148 5.78 8.67 5.17
CA GLU A 148 7.00 9.25 4.59
C GLU A 148 8.25 8.86 5.40
N GLY A 149 8.14 8.87 6.74
CA GLY A 149 9.23 8.47 7.63
C GLY A 149 9.67 7.01 7.47
N GLU A 150 8.74 6.11 7.20
CA GLU A 150 9.03 4.68 6.96
C GLU A 150 9.81 4.51 5.65
N PHE A 151 9.35 5.17 4.58
CA PHE A 151 10.06 5.18 3.30
C PHE A 151 11.45 5.82 3.41
N LYS A 152 11.58 6.89 4.18
CA LYS A 152 12.87 7.57 4.43
C LYS A 152 13.90 6.61 5.02
N ASN A 153 13.49 5.76 5.96
CA ASN A 153 14.37 4.78 6.61
C ASN A 153 14.89 3.69 5.66
N VAL A 154 14.20 3.46 4.55
CA VAL A 154 14.61 2.52 3.49
C VAL A 154 15.50 3.19 2.45
N ILE A 155 15.09 4.38 1.99
CA ILE A 155 15.69 5.05 0.83
C ILE A 155 17.00 5.77 1.22
N ILE A 156 17.10 6.29 2.45
CA ILE A 156 18.30 6.99 2.93
C ILE A 156 19.05 6.11 3.91
N LEU A 157 20.27 5.71 3.53
CA LEU A 157 21.21 5.12 4.46
C LEU A 157 21.75 6.20 5.40
N LYS A 158 21.49 6.06 6.71
CA LYS A 158 22.10 6.90 7.73
C LYS A 158 23.62 6.76 7.65
N LYS A 159 24.33 7.87 7.42
CA LYS A 159 25.79 7.90 7.56
C LYS A 159 26.12 7.91 9.06
N LYS A 160 27.16 7.16 9.44
CA LYS A 160 27.73 7.18 10.79
C LYS A 160 28.39 8.52 11.08
#